data_AF-A0AAV5W3R5-F1
#
_entry.id   AF-A0AAV5W3R5-F1
#
_cell.length_a   1.000
_cell.length_b   1.000
_cell.length_c   1.000
_cell.angle_alpha   90.00
_cell.angle_beta   90.00
_cell.angle_gamma   90.00
#
_symmetry.space_group_name_H-M   'P 1'
#
loop_
_entity.id
_entity.type
_entity.pdbx_description
1 polymer ?
#
loop_
_entity_poly.entity_id
_entity_poly.type
_entity_poly.pdbx_seq_one_letter_code
_entity_poly.pdbx_strand_id
1 'polypeptide(L)'
;MLFSGSTAIPSKKEVKKEKKVDRDEKLEVQESVFVRWLASIVEEDIKDYKDLCDVRHLAAVAQLVTGQAINLSGSRLEDVSAVFLAVGEVKATPGEFVEGQQKAVLNTWWALVQLFWKRFGPPPINEEKVSEAIRSWCVEAARAYEETSIVDFTSSWRDGHGFNVLLHSFDPRSVSLDSISCMSASERIDSAFSLAEEKYGVPRLLQVKDLSSEHLDTRATVTYLMSLYLSLLGRSHVGRLLQQSPRSSIVSSTTPSTPLVLSSDGSEGITVLEQLPAATAAAAASAAQMMAASAASSISSTAAASAAPQERLSRMQQAHQMRSVDQGGEETSTSLRSRKSSSSSQRSSRSRKARKEELAREFEACLEHVLAWLLEAEEEVESLSDVESRDVVTVKRQFKEYEQLMASLTESQETVGRVLHRGQVLLQRVDEPAEKEQVQQQLVLVNTRWEQLRELAMTRQATLQSRLNSLQTSRISEIAAWLTEIEKTIEKATPLADTAEEAVRQIDAHASLQLRIDEYQSTIDQLGSFVAVIDEDEEGDASLAALEQRLASIGSRWSSLCEWSERRATGLD
;
A
#
# COMPACT_ATOMS: atom_id res chain seq x y z
N MET A 1 -37.12 8.61 32.63
CA MET A 1 -36.40 7.34 32.51
C MET A 1 -35.95 7.18 31.06
N LEU A 2 -34.84 6.47 30.84
CA LEU A 2 -34.20 6.10 29.56
C LEU A 2 -33.02 6.97 29.12
N PHE A 3 -31.89 6.79 29.80
CA PHE A 3 -30.58 6.68 29.14
C PHE A 3 -29.73 5.68 29.95
N SER A 4 -29.46 4.52 29.38
CA SER A 4 -28.37 3.63 29.80
C SER A 4 -27.95 2.83 28.58
N GLY A 5 -26.88 3.31 27.95
CA GLY A 5 -26.23 2.70 26.80
C GLY A 5 -24.97 3.50 26.50
N SER A 6 -24.10 3.64 27.51
CA SER A 6 -22.80 4.28 27.35
C SER A 6 -21.86 3.27 26.68
N THR A 7 -21.78 3.26 25.36
CA THR A 7 -20.60 2.76 24.67
C THR A 7 -19.48 3.75 24.96
N ALA A 8 -18.59 3.37 25.89
CA ALA A 8 -17.43 4.16 26.26
C ALA A 8 -16.53 4.32 25.02
N ILE A 9 -16.42 5.56 24.52
CA ILE A 9 -15.42 5.92 23.51
C ILE A 9 -14.05 5.70 24.16
N PRO A 10 -13.17 4.87 23.58
CA PRO A 10 -11.87 4.58 24.17
C PRO A 10 -11.08 5.88 24.33
N SER A 11 -10.47 6.05 25.50
CA SER A 11 -9.76 7.28 25.81
C SER A 11 -8.55 7.44 24.87
N LYS A 12 -8.19 8.68 24.49
CA LYS A 12 -7.00 8.95 23.65
C LYS A 12 -5.71 8.30 24.18
N LYS A 13 -5.66 8.00 25.48
CA LYS A 13 -4.53 7.36 26.16
C LYS A 13 -4.52 5.84 25.95
N GLU A 14 -5.69 5.21 25.88
CA GLU A 14 -5.85 3.79 25.54
C GLU A 14 -5.55 3.54 24.06
N VAL A 15 -6.09 4.36 23.16
CA VAL A 15 -5.79 4.29 21.72
C VAL A 15 -4.29 4.47 21.44
N LYS A 16 -3.61 5.37 22.15
CA LYS A 16 -2.16 5.56 22.03
C LYS A 16 -1.35 4.39 22.62
N LYS A 17 -1.89 3.69 23.62
CA LYS A 17 -1.27 2.52 24.24
C LYS A 17 -1.41 1.30 23.35
N GLU A 18 -2.59 1.06 22.79
CA GLU A 18 -2.86 0.01 21.78
C GLU A 18 -1.96 0.19 20.56
N LYS A 19 -1.96 1.38 19.94
CA LYS A 19 -1.06 1.70 18.82
C LYS A 19 0.43 1.49 19.13
N LYS A 20 0.83 1.61 20.40
CA LYS A 20 2.22 1.36 20.82
C LYS A 20 2.50 -0.15 20.92
N VAL A 21 1.59 -0.91 21.51
CA VAL A 21 1.70 -2.37 21.61
C VAL A 21 1.75 -3.01 20.22
N ASP A 22 0.84 -2.61 19.33
CA ASP A 22 0.80 -3.08 17.94
C ASP A 22 2.11 -2.83 17.20
N ARG A 23 2.72 -1.67 17.44
CA ARG A 23 3.98 -1.29 16.82
C ARG A 23 5.15 -2.10 17.35
N ASP A 24 5.18 -2.34 18.66
CA ASP A 24 6.26 -3.10 19.29
C ASP A 24 6.19 -4.58 18.84
N GLU A 25 4.98 -5.16 18.68
CA GLU A 25 4.80 -6.51 18.11
C GLU A 25 5.24 -6.64 16.65
N LYS A 26 5.00 -5.62 15.80
CA LYS A 26 5.52 -5.59 14.41
C LYS A 26 7.04 -5.66 14.37
N LEU A 27 7.70 -4.92 15.26
CA LEU A 27 9.16 -4.87 15.31
C LEU A 27 9.76 -6.20 15.79
N GLU A 28 9.10 -6.91 16.70
CA GLU A 28 9.53 -8.25 17.16
C GLU A 28 9.48 -9.31 16.04
N VAL A 29 8.43 -9.30 15.21
CA VAL A 29 8.32 -10.21 14.06
C VAL A 29 9.42 -9.89 13.03
N GLN A 30 9.61 -8.60 12.72
CA GLN A 30 10.63 -8.14 11.79
C GLN A 30 12.05 -8.50 12.25
N GLU A 31 12.35 -8.29 13.53
CA GLU A 31 13.59 -8.68 14.17
C GLU A 31 13.86 -10.18 14.00
N SER A 32 12.89 -11.02 14.36
CA SER A 32 13.00 -12.47 14.26
C SER A 32 13.29 -12.93 12.83
N VAL A 33 12.67 -12.29 11.84
CA VAL A 33 12.88 -12.59 10.42
C VAL A 33 14.27 -12.15 9.96
N PHE A 34 14.74 -10.97 10.33
CA PHE A 34 16.07 -10.50 9.95
C PHE A 34 17.19 -11.28 10.63
N VAL A 35 17.01 -11.72 11.88
CA VAL A 35 17.95 -12.65 12.55
C VAL A 35 18.08 -13.94 11.75
N ARG A 36 16.95 -14.57 11.37
CA ARG A 36 16.96 -15.82 10.57
C ARG A 36 17.50 -15.60 9.16
N TRP A 37 17.23 -14.43 8.57
CA TRP A 37 17.75 -14.08 7.26
C TRP A 37 19.26 -13.90 7.29
N LEU A 38 19.78 -13.21 8.30
CA LEU A 38 21.22 -13.12 8.56
C LEU A 38 21.85 -14.50 8.74
N ALA A 39 21.24 -15.36 9.58
CA ALA A 39 21.68 -16.74 9.80
C ALA A 39 21.70 -17.58 8.51
N SER A 40 20.84 -17.26 7.54
CA SER A 40 20.82 -17.94 6.24
C SER A 40 21.94 -17.50 5.29
N ILE A 41 22.55 -16.35 5.55
CA ILE A 41 23.62 -15.77 4.73
C ILE A 41 24.99 -16.06 5.35
N VAL A 42 25.10 -15.93 6.66
CA VAL A 42 26.35 -16.11 7.41
C VAL A 42 26.31 -17.51 8.03
N GLU A 43 27.28 -18.37 7.69
CA GLU A 43 27.44 -19.73 8.25
C GLU A 43 27.95 -19.70 9.72
N GLU A 44 27.48 -18.75 10.52
CA GLU A 44 27.79 -18.60 11.94
C GLU A 44 26.52 -18.82 12.79
N ASP A 45 26.72 -19.09 14.08
CA ASP A 45 25.64 -19.42 15.02
C ASP A 45 24.93 -18.12 15.50
N ILE A 46 24.08 -17.57 14.63
CA ILE A 46 23.27 -16.36 14.87
C ILE A 46 21.99 -16.72 15.64
N LYS A 47 21.75 -16.09 16.78
CA LYS A 47 20.63 -16.46 17.67
C LYS A 47 19.73 -15.30 18.04
N ASP A 48 20.28 -14.10 18.24
CA ASP A 48 19.59 -13.02 18.93
C ASP A 48 19.75 -11.68 18.21
N TYR A 49 18.92 -10.69 18.57
CA TYR A 49 19.04 -9.31 18.10
C TYR A 49 20.42 -8.68 18.27
N LYS A 50 21.18 -9.11 19.28
CA LYS A 50 22.55 -8.62 19.50
C LYS A 50 23.46 -8.90 18.31
N ASP A 51 23.19 -9.99 17.58
CA ASP A 51 23.95 -10.36 16.39
C ASP A 51 23.64 -9.43 15.21
N LEU A 52 22.42 -8.87 15.13
CA LEU A 52 22.07 -7.82 14.17
C LEU A 52 22.81 -6.50 14.45
N CYS A 53 23.22 -6.27 15.69
CA CYS A 53 23.99 -5.10 16.11
C CYS A 53 25.52 -5.31 16.00
N ASP A 54 25.98 -6.51 15.64
CA ASP A 54 27.41 -6.77 15.45
C ASP A 54 27.85 -6.22 14.08
N VAL A 55 28.82 -5.29 14.13
CA VAL A 55 29.36 -4.62 12.96
C VAL A 55 30.07 -5.59 12.02
N ARG A 56 30.56 -6.74 12.51
CA ARG A 56 31.19 -7.77 11.68
C ARG A 56 30.17 -8.43 10.76
N HIS A 57 29.00 -8.79 11.28
CA HIS A 57 27.91 -9.35 10.48
C HIS A 57 27.37 -8.31 9.50
N LEU A 58 27.20 -7.07 9.97
CA LEU A 58 26.74 -5.97 9.13
C LEU A 58 27.69 -5.72 7.95
N ALA A 59 28.99 -5.65 8.21
CA ALA A 59 30.01 -5.44 7.18
C ALA A 59 30.10 -6.63 6.22
N ALA A 60 29.99 -7.87 6.71
CA ALA A 60 30.01 -9.06 5.88
C ALA A 60 28.86 -9.06 4.85
N VAL A 61 27.64 -8.75 5.30
CA VAL A 61 26.48 -8.67 4.41
C VAL A 61 26.55 -7.44 3.50
N ALA A 62 26.99 -6.28 4.00
CA ALA A 62 27.19 -5.09 3.19
C ALA A 62 28.22 -5.31 2.06
N GLN A 63 29.34 -5.98 2.35
CA GLN A 63 30.34 -6.35 1.36
C GLN A 63 29.76 -7.32 0.33
N LEU A 64 28.91 -8.27 0.74
CA LEU A 64 28.26 -9.21 -0.16
C LEU A 64 27.33 -8.50 -1.17
N VAL A 65 26.53 -7.54 -0.71
CA VAL A 65 25.52 -6.88 -1.56
C VAL A 65 26.12 -5.75 -2.41
N THR A 66 27.09 -5.01 -1.89
CA THR A 66 27.75 -3.89 -2.61
C THR A 66 28.92 -4.35 -3.48
N GLY A 67 29.55 -5.48 -3.15
CA GLY A 67 30.79 -5.94 -3.76
C GLY A 67 32.03 -5.10 -3.37
N GLN A 68 31.90 -4.15 -2.44
CA GLN A 68 33.00 -3.31 -1.97
C GLN A 68 33.68 -3.92 -0.73
N ALA A 69 35.01 -3.90 -0.69
CA ALA A 69 35.76 -4.35 0.48
C ALA A 69 35.67 -3.31 1.61
N ILE A 70 35.09 -3.71 2.74
CA ILE A 70 34.94 -2.86 3.92
C ILE A 70 35.98 -3.31 4.95
N ASN A 71 36.99 -2.47 5.21
CA ASN A 71 38.02 -2.75 6.19
C ASN A 71 37.59 -2.21 7.55
N LEU A 72 37.52 -3.10 8.55
CA LEU A 72 37.17 -2.73 9.91
C LEU A 72 38.40 -2.12 10.63
N SER A 73 38.26 -0.87 11.05
CA SER A 73 39.23 -0.09 11.82
C SER A 73 39.31 -0.51 13.29
N GLY A 74 38.27 -1.19 13.80
CA GLY A 74 38.12 -1.58 15.21
C GLY A 74 37.33 -0.55 16.04
N SER A 75 37.05 0.64 15.49
CA SER A 75 36.14 1.62 16.08
C SER A 75 34.72 1.38 15.57
N ARG A 76 33.80 0.97 16.45
CA ARG A 76 32.41 0.62 16.07
C ARG A 76 31.71 1.73 15.27
N LEU A 77 31.87 2.99 15.65
CA LEU A 77 31.20 4.11 14.99
C LEU A 77 31.79 4.40 13.60
N GLU A 78 33.12 4.34 13.47
CA GLU A 78 33.79 4.53 12.18
C GLU A 78 33.46 3.38 11.23
N ASP A 79 33.44 2.16 11.74
CA ASP A 79 33.13 0.96 10.98
C ASP A 79 31.67 0.97 10.48
N VAL A 80 30.71 1.33 11.33
CA VAL A 80 29.30 1.48 10.92
C VAL A 80 29.14 2.63 9.93
N SER A 81 29.84 3.74 10.12
CA SER A 81 29.80 4.88 9.18
C SER A 81 30.37 4.50 7.81
N ALA A 82 31.45 3.70 7.77
CA ALA A 82 32.01 3.18 6.54
C ALA A 82 31.04 2.24 5.83
N VAL A 83 30.34 1.37 6.57
CA VAL A 83 29.29 0.52 6.01
C VAL A 83 28.15 1.36 5.45
N PHE A 84 27.68 2.38 6.16
CA PHE A 84 26.57 3.22 5.72
C PHE A 84 26.94 4.00 4.46
N LEU A 85 28.19 4.47 4.37
CA LEU A 85 28.71 5.11 3.16
C LEU A 85 28.72 4.16 1.96
N ALA A 86 29.10 2.89 2.16
CA ALA A 86 29.09 1.88 1.10
C ALA A 86 27.68 1.45 0.67
N VAL A 87 26.76 1.35 1.62
CA VAL A 87 25.34 0.99 1.40
C VAL A 87 24.56 2.17 0.77
N GLY A 88 24.96 3.41 1.07
CA GLY A 88 24.35 4.63 0.54
C GLY A 88 23.08 5.02 1.28
N GLU A 89 21.91 4.78 0.70
CA GLU A 89 20.60 5.22 1.21
C GLU A 89 20.16 4.41 2.45
N VAL A 90 20.77 4.69 3.59
CA VAL A 90 20.34 4.18 4.91
C VAL A 90 19.62 5.27 5.68
N LYS A 91 18.38 5.00 6.11
CA LYS A 91 17.56 5.97 6.86
C LYS A 91 18.05 6.23 8.30
N ALA A 92 18.79 5.29 8.88
CA ALA A 92 19.30 5.38 10.25
C ALA A 92 20.57 6.24 10.30
N THR A 93 20.86 6.84 11.45
CA THR A 93 22.18 7.44 11.69
C THR A 93 23.17 6.38 12.24
N PRO A 94 24.48 6.46 11.91
CA PRO A 94 25.47 5.53 12.46
C PRO A 94 25.49 5.51 14.00
N GLY A 95 25.25 6.65 14.65
CA GLY A 95 25.15 6.77 16.10
C GLY A 95 24.00 5.95 16.68
N GLU A 96 22.80 6.08 16.12
CA GLU A 96 21.60 5.32 16.57
C GLU A 96 21.77 3.80 16.43
N PHE A 97 22.46 3.36 15.37
CA PHE A 97 22.79 1.95 15.19
C PHE A 97 23.77 1.46 16.25
N VAL A 98 24.83 2.23 16.55
CA VAL A 98 25.82 1.89 17.59
C VAL A 98 25.19 1.84 18.97
N GLU A 99 24.23 2.73 19.24
CA GLU A 99 23.41 2.73 20.47
C GLU A 99 22.42 1.55 20.53
N GLY A 100 22.26 0.80 19.43
CA GLY A 100 21.42 -0.40 19.37
C GLY A 100 19.93 -0.10 19.30
N GLN A 101 19.53 1.08 18.82
CA GLN A 101 18.12 1.46 18.70
C GLN A 101 17.40 0.54 17.70
N GLN A 102 16.37 -0.18 18.17
CA GLN A 102 15.66 -1.21 17.40
C GLN A 102 15.22 -0.76 16.02
N LYS A 103 14.53 0.39 15.92
CA LYS A 103 14.08 0.93 14.62
C LYS A 103 15.25 1.25 13.67
N ALA A 104 16.37 1.77 14.19
CA ALA A 104 17.54 2.12 13.40
C ALA A 104 18.24 0.87 12.86
N VAL A 105 18.42 -0.16 13.71
CA VAL A 105 18.99 -1.45 13.32
C VAL A 105 18.13 -2.12 12.25
N LEU A 106 16.81 -2.24 12.47
CA LEU A 106 15.92 -2.88 11.50
C LEU A 106 15.82 -2.12 10.17
N ASN A 107 15.84 -0.78 10.19
CA ASN A 107 15.90 0.02 8.95
C ASN A 107 17.20 -0.21 8.16
N THR A 108 18.31 -0.40 8.86
CA THR A 108 19.61 -0.69 8.23
C THR A 108 19.58 -2.07 7.55
N TRP A 109 19.07 -3.09 8.25
CA TRP A 109 18.92 -4.43 7.69
C TRP A 109 17.93 -4.47 6.51
N TRP A 110 16.87 -3.67 6.56
CA TRP A 110 15.97 -3.51 5.41
C TRP A 110 16.67 -2.91 4.18
N ALA A 111 17.51 -1.88 4.36
CA ALA A 111 18.30 -1.33 3.26
C ALA A 111 19.22 -2.39 2.64
N LEU A 112 19.82 -3.27 3.45
CA LEU A 112 20.61 -4.40 2.97
C LEU A 112 19.77 -5.41 2.17
N VAL A 113 18.54 -5.71 2.59
CA VAL A 113 17.60 -6.55 1.82
C VAL A 113 17.29 -5.93 0.46
N GLN A 114 17.09 -4.60 0.39
CA GLN A 114 16.83 -3.91 -0.87
C GLN A 114 18.04 -3.95 -1.81
N LEU A 115 19.26 -3.74 -1.29
CA LEU A 115 20.47 -3.89 -2.08
C LEU A 115 20.71 -5.34 -2.51
N PHE A 116 20.39 -6.30 -1.64
CA PHE A 116 20.44 -7.72 -1.96
C PHE A 116 19.56 -8.04 -3.17
N TRP A 117 18.32 -7.53 -3.19
CA TRP A 117 17.43 -7.65 -4.35
C TRP A 117 18.04 -7.05 -5.62
N LYS A 118 18.53 -5.80 -5.56
CA LYS A 118 19.16 -5.14 -6.71
C LYS A 118 20.33 -5.96 -7.27
N ARG A 119 21.10 -6.61 -6.40
CA ARG A 119 22.31 -7.35 -6.76
C ARG A 119 22.05 -8.77 -7.31
N PHE A 120 21.05 -9.47 -6.77
CA PHE A 120 20.81 -10.90 -7.04
C PHE A 120 19.49 -11.18 -7.77
N GLY A 121 18.58 -10.21 -7.83
CA GLY A 121 17.36 -10.27 -8.62
C GLY A 121 17.65 -10.48 -10.12
N PRO A 122 16.75 -11.11 -10.88
CA PRO A 122 16.90 -11.23 -12.32
C PRO A 122 16.67 -9.86 -13.00
N PRO A 123 17.55 -9.42 -13.92
CA PRO A 123 17.23 -8.27 -14.77
C PRO A 123 16.09 -8.57 -15.75
N PRO A 124 15.18 -7.62 -16.03
CA PRO A 124 15.18 -6.21 -15.59
C PRO A 124 14.46 -5.94 -14.24
N ILE A 125 13.77 -6.92 -13.65
CA ILE A 125 12.92 -6.70 -12.46
C ILE A 125 13.72 -6.35 -11.19
N ASN A 126 15.04 -6.55 -11.20
CA ASN A 126 15.93 -6.15 -10.10
C ASN A 126 16.12 -4.64 -9.96
N GLU A 127 15.76 -3.84 -10.98
CA GLU A 127 15.81 -2.37 -10.93
C GLU A 127 14.60 -1.76 -10.21
N GLU A 128 13.48 -2.50 -10.16
CA GLU A 128 12.27 -2.11 -9.45
C GLU A 128 12.42 -2.25 -7.92
N LYS A 129 11.55 -1.57 -7.17
CA LYS A 129 11.47 -1.74 -5.72
C LYS A 129 11.12 -3.21 -5.42
N VAL A 130 11.87 -3.86 -4.51
CA VAL A 130 11.66 -5.28 -4.17
C VAL A 130 10.21 -5.63 -3.82
N SER A 131 9.51 -4.73 -3.12
CA SER A 131 8.09 -4.90 -2.78
C SER A 131 7.17 -4.90 -4.00
N GLU A 132 7.44 -4.08 -5.01
CA GLU A 132 6.64 -4.00 -6.24
C GLU A 132 6.92 -5.21 -7.14
N ALA A 133 8.20 -5.51 -7.32
CA ALA A 133 8.67 -6.67 -8.08
C ALA A 133 8.08 -7.98 -7.55
N ILE A 134 8.18 -8.22 -6.23
CA ILE A 134 7.68 -9.43 -5.59
C ILE A 134 6.15 -9.46 -5.60
N ARG A 135 5.46 -8.32 -5.43
CA ARG A 135 3.99 -8.25 -5.56
C ARG A 135 3.56 -8.65 -6.97
N SER A 136 4.18 -8.07 -7.99
CA SER A 136 3.90 -8.36 -9.39
C SER A 136 4.09 -9.85 -9.69
N TRP A 137 5.20 -10.43 -9.23
CA TRP A 137 5.43 -11.87 -9.34
C TRP A 137 4.34 -12.69 -8.64
N CYS A 138 3.97 -12.36 -7.39
CA CYS A 138 2.96 -13.11 -6.65
C CYS A 138 1.59 -13.07 -7.36
N VAL A 139 1.17 -11.89 -7.83
CA VAL A 139 -0.10 -11.71 -8.55
C VAL A 139 -0.09 -12.46 -9.88
N GLU A 140 1.01 -12.40 -10.63
CA GLU A 140 1.18 -13.14 -11.88
C GLU A 140 1.12 -14.66 -11.65
N ALA A 141 1.83 -15.16 -10.64
CA ALA A 141 1.83 -16.56 -10.26
C ALA A 141 0.45 -17.07 -9.81
N ALA A 142 -0.32 -16.21 -9.13
CA ALA A 142 -1.67 -16.51 -8.67
C ALA A 142 -2.75 -16.34 -9.76
N ARG A 143 -2.43 -15.75 -10.92
CA ARG A 143 -3.42 -15.42 -11.98
C ARG A 143 -4.25 -16.62 -12.45
N ALA A 144 -3.66 -17.81 -12.47
CA ALA A 144 -4.34 -19.03 -12.90
C ALA A 144 -5.27 -19.65 -11.84
N TYR A 145 -5.30 -19.10 -10.63
CA TYR A 145 -6.02 -19.64 -9.47
C TYR A 145 -7.13 -18.69 -9.04
N GLU A 146 -8.34 -18.90 -9.56
CA GLU A 146 -9.51 -18.04 -9.30
C GLU A 146 -9.90 -17.96 -7.81
N GLU A 147 -9.51 -18.95 -7.00
CA GLU A 147 -9.83 -19.00 -5.57
C GLU A 147 -8.87 -18.21 -4.67
N THR A 148 -7.75 -17.68 -5.19
CA THR A 148 -6.74 -16.97 -4.38
C THR A 148 -6.40 -15.61 -4.98
N SER A 149 -6.82 -14.54 -4.30
CA SER A 149 -6.46 -13.17 -4.65
C SER A 149 -5.35 -12.67 -3.72
N ILE A 150 -4.20 -12.30 -4.31
CA ILE A 150 -3.09 -11.70 -3.57
C ILE A 150 -3.18 -10.19 -3.74
N VAL A 151 -3.54 -9.47 -2.67
CA VAL A 151 -3.76 -8.01 -2.70
C VAL A 151 -2.69 -7.27 -1.88
N ASP A 152 -2.20 -7.89 -0.81
CA ASP A 152 -1.28 -7.29 0.14
C ASP A 152 -0.17 -8.25 0.60
N PHE A 153 0.71 -7.78 1.48
CA PHE A 153 1.76 -8.59 2.14
C PHE A 153 1.39 -9.00 3.56
N THR A 154 0.11 -8.88 3.92
CA THR A 154 -0.39 -9.14 5.26
C THR A 154 -1.54 -10.14 5.20
N SER A 155 -2.78 -9.69 4.96
CA SER A 155 -3.98 -10.53 5.03
C SER A 155 -3.96 -11.70 4.03
N SER A 156 -3.40 -11.49 2.84
CA SER A 156 -3.36 -12.46 1.73
C SER A 156 -2.54 -13.73 2.01
N TRP A 157 -1.77 -13.74 3.11
CA TRP A 157 -0.82 -14.82 3.45
C TRP A 157 -1.19 -15.56 4.74
N ARG A 158 -2.17 -15.04 5.50
CA ARG A 158 -2.54 -15.54 6.84
C ARG A 158 -3.10 -16.95 6.83
N ASP A 159 -3.83 -17.29 5.78
CA ASP A 159 -4.51 -18.57 5.67
C ASP A 159 -3.64 -19.66 5.03
N GLY A 160 -2.44 -19.32 4.54
CA GLY A 160 -1.50 -20.23 3.91
C GLY A 160 -1.79 -20.61 2.46
N HIS A 161 -2.89 -20.16 1.85
CA HIS A 161 -3.18 -20.50 0.44
C HIS A 161 -2.20 -19.83 -0.51
N GLY A 162 -1.89 -18.55 -0.29
CA GLY A 162 -0.93 -17.80 -1.12
C GLY A 162 0.40 -18.54 -1.29
N PHE A 163 1.01 -19.04 -0.21
CA PHE A 163 2.28 -19.78 -0.29
C PHE A 163 2.18 -21.07 -1.11
N ASN A 164 1.11 -21.84 -0.91
CA ASN A 164 0.89 -23.10 -1.63
C ASN A 164 0.60 -22.88 -3.11
N VAL A 165 -0.15 -21.83 -3.45
CA VAL A 165 -0.41 -21.41 -4.82
C VAL A 165 0.89 -21.01 -5.53
N LEU A 166 1.77 -20.24 -4.88
CA LEU A 166 3.07 -19.90 -5.47
C LEU A 166 3.90 -21.15 -5.79
N LEU A 167 4.00 -22.08 -4.84
CA LEU A 167 4.75 -23.33 -5.02
C LEU A 167 4.12 -24.21 -6.11
N HIS A 168 2.79 -24.29 -6.16
CA HIS A 168 2.07 -25.04 -7.18
C HIS A 168 2.20 -24.39 -8.57
N SER A 169 2.20 -23.05 -8.66
CA SER A 169 2.40 -22.33 -9.93
C SER A 169 3.76 -22.64 -10.55
N PHE A 170 4.77 -22.85 -9.70
CA PHE A 170 6.12 -23.17 -10.12
C PHE A 170 6.32 -24.66 -10.43
N ASP A 171 5.82 -25.54 -9.56
CA ASP A 171 5.79 -26.99 -9.82
C ASP A 171 4.47 -27.63 -9.34
N PRO A 172 3.51 -27.81 -10.27
CA PRO A 172 2.21 -28.43 -10.00
C PRO A 172 2.29 -29.88 -9.53
N ARG A 173 3.44 -30.55 -9.65
CA ARG A 173 3.59 -31.95 -9.22
C ARG A 173 3.99 -32.09 -7.76
N SER A 174 4.56 -31.04 -7.15
CA SER A 174 4.94 -31.06 -5.73
C SER A 174 3.80 -30.77 -4.76
N VAL A 175 2.75 -30.11 -5.23
CA VAL A 175 1.69 -29.57 -4.39
C VAL A 175 0.36 -30.09 -4.93
N SER A 176 -0.52 -30.57 -4.06
CA SER A 176 -1.89 -30.91 -4.45
C SER A 176 -2.85 -29.94 -3.76
N LEU A 177 -3.39 -28.98 -4.52
CA LEU A 177 -4.26 -27.95 -3.98
C LEU A 177 -5.54 -28.53 -3.38
N ASP A 178 -6.11 -29.59 -3.98
CA ASP A 178 -7.30 -30.28 -3.46
C ASP A 178 -7.10 -30.81 -2.02
N SER A 179 -5.89 -31.31 -1.73
CA SER A 179 -5.55 -31.80 -0.39
C SER A 179 -5.33 -30.67 0.62
N ILE A 180 -4.79 -29.54 0.15
CA ILE A 180 -4.48 -28.36 0.96
C ILE A 180 -5.75 -27.61 1.33
N SER A 181 -6.75 -27.54 0.45
CA SER A 181 -8.05 -26.91 0.72
C SER A 181 -8.79 -27.52 1.91
N CYS A 182 -8.48 -28.77 2.29
CA CYS A 182 -9.08 -29.46 3.43
C CYS A 182 -8.30 -29.31 4.76
N MET A 183 -7.12 -28.67 4.74
CA MET A 183 -6.24 -28.53 5.91
C MET A 183 -6.54 -27.25 6.70
N SER A 184 -6.10 -27.17 7.96
CA SER A 184 -6.14 -25.92 8.72
C SER A 184 -5.09 -24.92 8.23
N ALA A 185 -5.27 -23.61 8.49
CA ALA A 185 -4.32 -22.58 8.08
C ALA A 185 -2.89 -22.85 8.58
N SER A 186 -2.74 -23.30 9.82
CA SER A 186 -1.45 -23.67 10.40
C SER A 186 -0.77 -24.82 9.68
N GLU A 187 -1.54 -25.85 9.29
CA GLU A 187 -1.01 -27.02 8.58
C GLU A 187 -0.67 -26.66 7.12
N ARG A 188 -1.45 -25.79 6.48
CA ARG A 188 -1.16 -25.30 5.12
C ARG A 188 0.15 -24.53 5.07
N ILE A 189 0.38 -23.64 6.05
CA ILE A 189 1.61 -22.86 6.16
C ILE A 189 2.81 -23.78 6.40
N ASP A 190 2.70 -24.69 7.38
CA ASP A 190 3.82 -25.59 7.71
C ASP A 190 4.15 -26.54 6.55
N SER A 191 3.14 -27.03 5.83
CA SER A 191 3.33 -27.82 4.61
C SER A 191 4.09 -27.03 3.53
N ALA A 192 3.67 -25.79 3.26
CA ALA A 192 4.34 -24.94 2.28
C ALA A 192 5.80 -24.65 2.65
N PHE A 193 6.06 -24.34 3.93
CA PHE A 193 7.41 -24.03 4.41
C PHE A 193 8.31 -25.28 4.42
N SER A 194 7.77 -26.43 4.80
CA SER A 194 8.49 -27.71 4.73
C SER A 194 8.88 -28.08 3.31
N LEU A 195 7.95 -27.93 2.37
CA LEU A 195 8.24 -28.18 0.97
C LEU A 195 9.27 -27.19 0.39
N ALA A 196 9.15 -25.91 0.75
CA ALA A 196 10.09 -24.87 0.33
C ALA A 196 11.52 -25.14 0.83
N GLU A 197 11.66 -25.56 2.08
CA GLU A 197 12.93 -25.90 2.71
C GLU A 197 13.53 -27.18 2.12
N GLU A 198 12.77 -28.28 2.07
CA GLU A 198 13.26 -29.59 1.63
C GLU A 198 13.63 -29.61 0.15
N LYS A 199 12.81 -28.99 -0.69
CA LYS A 199 12.95 -29.10 -2.16
C LYS A 199 13.75 -27.96 -2.78
N TYR A 200 13.61 -26.74 -2.24
CA TYR A 200 14.20 -25.55 -2.83
C TYR A 200 15.27 -24.90 -1.95
N GLY A 201 15.49 -25.42 -0.73
CA GLY A 201 16.49 -24.91 0.20
C GLY A 201 16.15 -23.52 0.76
N VAL A 202 14.87 -23.15 0.77
CA VAL A 202 14.43 -21.84 1.28
C VAL A 202 14.52 -21.84 2.81
N PRO A 203 15.25 -20.90 3.42
CA PRO A 203 15.31 -20.82 4.88
C PRO A 203 13.94 -20.44 5.45
N ARG A 204 13.55 -21.07 6.56
CA ARG A 204 12.31 -20.73 7.28
C ARG A 204 12.43 -19.42 8.04
N LEU A 205 12.26 -18.30 7.33
CA LEU A 205 12.33 -16.98 7.94
C LEU A 205 11.08 -16.65 8.77
N LEU A 206 9.91 -17.07 8.29
CA LEU A 206 8.64 -16.90 8.98
C LEU A 206 8.23 -18.19 9.70
N GLN A 207 7.57 -18.05 10.86
CA GLN A 207 6.94 -19.17 11.57
C GLN A 207 5.41 -19.07 11.49
N VAL A 208 4.72 -20.19 11.73
CA VAL A 208 3.25 -20.26 11.73
C VAL A 208 2.62 -19.26 12.71
N LYS A 209 3.26 -19.06 13.87
CA LYS A 209 2.83 -18.09 14.88
C LYS A 209 2.95 -16.64 14.41
N ASP A 210 3.95 -16.34 13.57
CA ASP A 210 4.25 -14.99 13.09
C ASP A 210 3.17 -14.52 12.10
N LEU A 211 2.61 -15.46 11.32
CA LEU A 211 1.52 -15.21 10.35
C LEU A 211 0.12 -15.11 11.01
N SER A 212 -0.03 -15.70 12.20
CA SER A 212 -1.28 -15.65 12.96
C SER A 212 -1.45 -14.34 13.73
N SER A 213 -0.39 -13.56 13.91
CA SER A 213 -0.44 -12.24 14.59
C SER A 213 -1.22 -11.23 13.74
N GLU A 214 -2.15 -10.49 14.34
CA GLU A 214 -2.88 -9.38 13.68
C GLU A 214 -1.93 -8.30 13.13
N HIS A 215 -0.67 -8.31 13.55
CA HIS A 215 0.36 -7.34 13.21
C HIS A 215 1.48 -7.90 12.32
N LEU A 216 1.15 -8.79 11.37
CA LEU A 216 2.11 -9.28 10.38
C LEU A 216 2.81 -8.10 9.67
N ASP A 217 4.15 -8.08 9.72
CA ASP A 217 4.96 -7.01 9.15
C ASP A 217 5.21 -7.22 7.65
N THR A 218 4.99 -6.17 6.86
CA THR A 218 5.15 -6.21 5.40
C THR A 218 6.58 -6.52 4.98
N ARG A 219 7.60 -5.94 5.63
CA ARG A 219 9.00 -6.14 5.25
C ARG A 219 9.45 -7.56 5.57
N ALA A 220 8.98 -8.13 6.69
CA ALA A 220 9.16 -9.54 7.03
C ALA A 220 8.60 -10.47 5.94
N THR A 221 7.35 -10.27 5.53
CA THR A 221 6.72 -11.06 4.45
C THR A 221 7.46 -10.93 3.13
N VAL A 222 7.80 -9.70 2.72
CA VAL A 222 8.54 -9.43 1.48
C VAL A 222 9.91 -10.12 1.51
N THR A 223 10.61 -10.10 2.64
CA THR A 223 11.94 -10.74 2.78
C THR A 223 11.86 -12.25 2.56
N TYR A 224 10.83 -12.90 3.11
CA TYR A 224 10.59 -14.32 2.88
C TYR A 224 10.21 -14.63 1.43
N LEU A 225 9.26 -13.88 0.86
CA LEU A 225 8.82 -14.08 -0.51
C LEU A 225 9.93 -13.81 -1.53
N MET A 226 10.78 -12.80 -1.28
CA MET A 226 11.99 -12.56 -2.06
C MET A 226 12.93 -13.76 -2.02
N SER A 227 13.19 -14.29 -0.82
CA SER A 227 14.05 -15.47 -0.62
C SER A 227 13.49 -16.71 -1.32
N LEU A 228 12.16 -16.90 -1.27
CA LEU A 228 11.44 -17.94 -1.98
C LEU A 228 11.59 -17.78 -3.50
N TYR A 229 11.31 -16.60 -4.04
CA TYR A 229 11.42 -16.32 -5.48
C TYR A 229 12.81 -16.61 -6.03
N LEU A 230 13.84 -16.06 -5.39
CA LEU A 230 15.23 -16.27 -5.80
C LEU A 230 15.60 -17.76 -5.75
N SER A 231 15.07 -18.48 -4.76
CA SER A 231 15.34 -19.91 -4.62
C SER A 231 14.66 -20.76 -5.69
N LEU A 232 13.40 -20.43 -6.02
CA LEU A 232 12.66 -21.09 -7.10
C LEU A 232 13.35 -20.91 -8.45
N LEU A 233 13.96 -19.74 -8.70
CA LEU A 233 14.75 -19.51 -9.92
C LEU A 233 16.09 -20.28 -9.99
N GLY A 234 16.35 -21.20 -9.05
CA GLY A 234 17.61 -21.94 -8.98
C GLY A 234 18.81 -21.06 -8.59
N ARG A 235 18.54 -19.82 -8.16
CA ARG A 235 19.54 -18.91 -7.59
C ARG A 235 19.70 -19.13 -6.08
N SER A 236 19.11 -20.21 -5.54
CA SER A 236 19.03 -20.60 -4.12
C SER A 236 20.36 -20.85 -3.41
N HIS A 237 21.51 -20.76 -4.07
CA HIS A 237 22.79 -20.95 -3.40
C HIS A 237 23.55 -19.64 -3.22
N VAL A 238 22.94 -18.71 -2.50
CA VAL A 238 23.63 -17.56 -1.90
C VAL A 238 24.81 -18.06 -1.04
N GLY A 239 24.67 -19.21 -0.38
CA GLY A 239 25.78 -19.91 0.29
C GLY A 239 26.92 -20.41 -0.63
N ARG A 240 26.69 -20.65 -1.93
CA ARG A 240 27.78 -20.95 -2.89
C ARG A 240 28.38 -19.71 -3.55
N LEU A 241 27.71 -18.56 -3.54
CA LEU A 241 28.31 -17.31 -4.01
C LEU A 241 29.49 -16.88 -3.12
N LEU A 242 29.54 -17.33 -1.86
CA LEU A 242 30.70 -17.22 -0.96
C LEU A 242 31.92 -18.04 -1.41
N GLN A 243 31.77 -19.04 -2.29
CA GLN A 243 32.89 -19.86 -2.80
C GLN A 243 33.56 -19.30 -4.06
N GLN A 244 33.00 -18.26 -4.69
CA GLN A 244 33.65 -17.56 -5.81
C GLN A 244 34.32 -16.26 -5.34
N SER A 245 35.19 -16.40 -4.35
CA SER A 245 36.38 -15.56 -4.20
C SER A 245 37.50 -16.45 -3.71
N PRO A 246 38.71 -16.35 -4.28
CA PRO A 246 39.78 -17.28 -3.97
C PRO A 246 40.13 -17.19 -2.50
N ARG A 247 40.03 -18.32 -1.79
CA ARG A 247 40.69 -18.56 -0.51
C ARG A 247 42.19 -18.29 -0.69
N SER A 248 42.62 -17.04 -0.49
CA SER A 248 44.02 -16.75 -0.22
C SER A 248 44.23 -16.86 1.28
N SER A 249 44.73 -18.03 1.64
CA SER A 249 45.50 -18.34 2.83
C SER A 249 46.10 -17.12 3.54
N ILE A 250 45.54 -16.77 4.71
CA ILE A 250 46.28 -16.01 5.71
C ILE A 250 47.25 -17.00 6.36
N VAL A 251 48.46 -17.05 5.81
CA VAL A 251 49.64 -17.58 6.50
C VAL A 251 50.08 -16.53 7.51
N SER A 252 50.14 -16.93 8.77
CA SER A 252 50.79 -16.17 9.83
C SER A 252 52.29 -16.05 9.56
N SER A 253 52.80 -14.84 9.36
CA SER A 253 54.20 -14.51 9.71
C SER A 253 54.43 -13.01 9.88
N THR A 254 54.65 -12.65 11.13
CA THR A 254 55.56 -11.63 11.69
C THR A 254 56.45 -10.79 10.74
N THR A 255 56.37 -9.47 10.97
CA THR A 255 57.45 -8.45 11.05
C THR A 255 58.02 -7.75 9.78
N PRO A 256 58.53 -6.50 9.93
CA PRO A 256 58.30 -5.41 8.98
C PRO A 256 59.56 -5.00 8.20
N SER A 257 59.40 -4.22 7.11
CA SER A 257 60.37 -3.20 6.67
C SER A 257 59.82 -2.26 5.58
N THR A 258 60.40 -1.06 5.64
CA THR A 258 60.13 0.27 5.06
C THR A 258 60.38 0.42 3.53
N PRO A 259 60.21 1.63 2.90
CA PRO A 259 59.44 1.81 1.68
C PRO A 259 60.28 2.17 0.45
N LEU A 260 59.71 2.06 -0.76
CA LEU A 260 60.28 2.73 -1.94
C LEU A 260 59.21 3.34 -2.86
N VAL A 261 59.51 4.60 -3.17
CA VAL A 261 58.93 5.61 -4.05
C VAL A 261 58.85 5.17 -5.51
N LEU A 262 57.85 5.69 -6.25
CA LEU A 262 57.88 6.22 -7.64
C LEU A 262 56.42 6.19 -8.19
N SER A 263 55.68 7.30 -8.23
CA SER A 263 55.75 8.47 -9.14
C SER A 263 55.15 8.25 -10.54
N SER A 264 54.23 9.17 -10.87
CA SER A 264 53.76 9.66 -12.19
C SER A 264 53.08 8.63 -13.12
N ASP A 265 52.12 8.96 -13.98
CA ASP A 265 51.54 10.20 -14.52
C ASP A 265 50.10 9.82 -14.93
N GLY A 266 49.08 10.65 -14.75
CA GLY A 266 48.62 11.66 -15.72
C GLY A 266 47.13 11.36 -16.01
N SER A 267 46.17 12.24 -15.72
CA SER A 267 45.77 13.38 -16.58
C SER A 267 45.45 12.88 -18.02
N GLU A 268 44.28 13.05 -18.63
CA GLU A 268 43.26 14.10 -18.53
C GLU A 268 42.01 13.74 -19.37
N GLY A 269 40.87 14.34 -19.02
CA GLY A 269 39.81 14.76 -19.97
C GLY A 269 38.48 14.04 -19.80
N ILE A 270 37.45 14.60 -19.14
CA ILE A 270 36.68 15.83 -19.46
C ILE A 270 36.37 15.98 -20.95
N THR A 271 35.16 15.58 -21.32
CA THR A 271 34.31 16.34 -22.25
C THR A 271 32.88 16.36 -21.71
N VAL A 272 32.53 17.49 -21.10
CA VAL A 272 31.17 18.00 -20.98
C VAL A 272 30.76 18.52 -22.35
N LEU A 273 29.64 18.05 -22.89
CA LEU A 273 28.86 18.80 -23.87
C LEU A 273 27.38 18.76 -23.48
N GLU A 274 27.02 19.88 -22.86
CA GLU A 274 25.72 20.43 -22.58
C GLU A 274 24.93 20.70 -23.88
N GLN A 275 23.64 20.33 -23.91
CA GLN A 275 22.56 21.07 -24.59
C GLN A 275 21.16 20.51 -24.23
N LEU A 276 20.45 21.25 -23.36
CA LEU A 276 18.99 21.31 -23.19
C LEU A 276 18.42 22.37 -24.16
N PRO A 277 17.08 22.65 -24.28
CA PRO A 277 15.87 21.87 -24.00
C PRO A 277 14.80 21.95 -25.14
N ALA A 278 13.84 21.01 -25.20
CA ALA A 278 12.54 21.18 -25.88
C ALA A 278 11.52 20.24 -25.22
N ALA A 279 10.67 20.76 -24.33
CA ALA A 279 9.29 21.15 -24.64
C ALA A 279 8.34 19.94 -24.82
N THR A 280 7.59 19.68 -23.74
CA THR A 280 6.13 19.52 -23.69
C THR A 280 5.41 18.83 -24.86
N ALA A 281 4.60 17.83 -24.47
CA ALA A 281 3.50 17.19 -25.22
C ALA A 281 3.87 15.98 -26.08
N ALA A 282 4.09 14.83 -25.41
CA ALA A 282 3.67 13.51 -25.91
C ALA A 282 3.84 12.45 -24.80
N ALA A 283 3.01 11.41 -24.83
CA ALA A 283 3.02 10.20 -24.00
C ALA A 283 2.09 10.15 -22.77
N ALA A 284 1.03 10.96 -22.78
CA ALA A 284 -0.28 10.58 -22.22
C ALA A 284 -0.97 9.49 -23.08
N ALA A 285 -0.25 8.44 -23.49
CA ALA A 285 -0.69 7.48 -24.50
C ALA A 285 -0.29 6.01 -24.24
N SER A 286 0.02 5.63 -23.00
CA SER A 286 0.42 4.25 -22.67
C SER A 286 -0.55 3.50 -21.74
N ALA A 287 -1.75 4.03 -21.50
CA ALA A 287 -2.76 3.38 -20.65
C ALA A 287 -3.92 2.72 -21.43
N ALA A 288 -3.92 2.78 -22.76
CA ALA A 288 -5.06 2.35 -23.58
C ALA A 288 -4.85 1.05 -24.38
N GLN A 289 -3.79 0.26 -24.15
CA GLN A 289 -3.38 -0.75 -25.14
C GLN A 289 -3.15 -2.19 -24.65
N MET A 290 -3.72 -2.61 -23.51
CA MET A 290 -3.67 -4.03 -23.10
C MET A 290 -5.00 -4.67 -22.66
N MET A 291 -6.16 -4.03 -22.91
CA MET A 291 -7.49 -4.60 -22.62
C MET A 291 -8.49 -4.42 -23.78
N ALA A 292 -8.04 -4.60 -25.03
CA ALA A 292 -8.91 -4.58 -26.21
C ALA A 292 -8.76 -5.82 -27.11
N ALA A 293 -8.06 -6.87 -26.67
CA ALA A 293 -7.65 -7.97 -27.56
C ALA A 293 -8.45 -9.28 -27.44
N SER A 294 -9.51 -9.40 -26.64
CA SER A 294 -10.27 -10.67 -26.53
C SER A 294 -11.78 -10.58 -26.78
N ALA A 295 -12.33 -9.41 -27.13
CA ALA A 295 -13.76 -9.26 -27.44
C ALA A 295 -14.05 -8.76 -28.87
N ALA A 296 -13.06 -8.72 -29.76
CA ALA A 296 -13.21 -8.27 -31.15
C ALA A 296 -12.90 -9.38 -32.15
N SER A 297 -13.65 -10.48 -32.09
CA SER A 297 -13.74 -11.42 -33.21
C SER A 297 -15.08 -12.15 -33.19
N SER A 298 -16.16 -11.38 -33.36
CA SER A 298 -17.29 -11.70 -34.26
C SER A 298 -18.39 -10.66 -34.10
N ILE A 299 -18.98 -10.27 -35.23
CA ILE A 299 -20.22 -9.49 -35.40
C ILE A 299 -20.04 -7.96 -35.36
N SER A 300 -19.60 -7.43 -36.51
CA SER A 300 -19.98 -6.11 -36.97
C SER A 300 -21.14 -6.27 -37.96
N SER A 301 -22.32 -5.73 -37.63
CA SER A 301 -23.25 -5.00 -38.52
C SER A 301 -24.68 -5.01 -37.96
N THR A 302 -25.15 -3.90 -37.40
CA THR A 302 -26.16 -2.98 -37.99
C THR A 302 -26.71 -2.01 -36.93
N ALA A 303 -26.34 -0.75 -37.16
CA ALA A 303 -26.97 0.53 -36.83
C ALA A 303 -28.29 0.62 -36.04
N ALA A 304 -28.26 1.58 -35.09
CA ALA A 304 -29.21 2.68 -34.85
C ALA A 304 -30.58 2.38 -34.21
N ALA A 305 -30.80 2.93 -33.00
CA ALA A 305 -31.60 4.15 -32.78
C ALA A 305 -32.10 4.28 -31.31
N SER A 306 -31.79 5.44 -30.73
CA SER A 306 -32.56 6.27 -29.79
C SER A 306 -33.42 5.70 -28.64
N ALA A 307 -33.22 6.33 -27.48
CA ALA A 307 -34.23 6.84 -26.52
C ALA A 307 -34.57 6.03 -25.23
N ALA A 308 -34.29 6.71 -24.10
CA ALA A 308 -34.93 6.69 -22.78
C ALA A 308 -34.96 5.40 -21.92
N PRO A 309 -34.43 5.43 -20.67
CA PRO A 309 -34.58 4.37 -19.69
C PRO A 309 -35.52 4.79 -18.54
N GLN A 310 -36.77 4.29 -18.50
CA GLN A 310 -37.57 4.30 -17.26
C GLN A 310 -38.76 3.32 -17.17
N GLU A 311 -39.05 2.51 -18.19
CA GLU A 311 -40.26 1.65 -18.20
C GLU A 311 -40.04 0.13 -18.06
N ARG A 312 -38.82 -0.34 -17.75
CA ARG A 312 -38.55 -1.80 -17.71
C ARG A 312 -38.75 -2.47 -16.35
N LEU A 313 -38.65 -1.75 -15.23
CA LEU A 313 -38.88 -2.35 -13.90
C LEU A 313 -40.38 -2.64 -13.63
N SER A 314 -41.29 -1.90 -14.25
CA SER A 314 -42.74 -2.03 -14.00
C SER A 314 -43.38 -3.25 -14.67
N ARG A 315 -42.72 -3.87 -15.66
CA ARG A 315 -43.27 -5.00 -16.44
C ARG A 315 -43.05 -6.38 -15.79
N MET A 316 -42.19 -6.49 -14.79
CA MET A 316 -41.93 -7.78 -14.10
C MET A 316 -42.94 -8.09 -12.98
N GLN A 317 -43.66 -7.09 -12.45
CA GLN A 317 -44.63 -7.31 -11.37
C GLN A 317 -46.02 -7.81 -11.80
N GLN A 318 -46.33 -7.86 -13.11
CA GLN A 318 -47.66 -8.25 -13.61
C GLN A 318 -47.79 -9.71 -14.10
N ALA A 319 -46.73 -10.53 -14.06
CA ALA A 319 -46.79 -11.93 -14.53
C ALA A 319 -47.09 -12.96 -13.41
N HIS A 320 -47.77 -12.55 -12.35
CA HIS A 320 -48.19 -13.44 -11.25
C HIS A 320 -49.70 -13.33 -10.96
N GLN A 321 -50.51 -13.58 -11.98
CA GLN A 321 -51.88 -14.07 -11.78
C GLN A 321 -52.36 -14.80 -13.03
N MET A 322 -53.08 -15.91 -12.81
CA MET A 322 -53.77 -16.77 -13.79
C MET A 322 -52.98 -17.96 -14.38
N ARG A 323 -53.08 -19.12 -13.72
CA ARG A 323 -53.47 -20.38 -14.40
C ARG A 323 -53.88 -21.47 -13.41
N SER A 324 -55.19 -21.66 -13.25
CA SER A 324 -55.80 -22.89 -12.77
C SER A 324 -57.09 -23.10 -13.56
N VAL A 325 -57.14 -24.12 -14.41
CA VAL A 325 -58.35 -24.89 -14.74
C VAL A 325 -57.91 -26.30 -15.08
N ASP A 326 -58.43 -27.23 -14.30
CA ASP A 326 -58.35 -28.68 -14.39
C ASP A 326 -59.42 -29.22 -15.37
N GLN A 327 -59.07 -30.22 -16.18
CA GLN A 327 -60.04 -31.15 -16.78
C GLN A 327 -59.34 -32.33 -17.49
N GLY A 328 -59.71 -33.56 -17.12
CA GLY A 328 -59.64 -34.70 -18.05
C GLY A 328 -59.42 -36.10 -17.43
N GLY A 329 -60.53 -36.80 -17.17
CA GLY A 329 -60.87 -38.08 -17.83
C GLY A 329 -60.10 -39.36 -17.48
N GLU A 330 -60.86 -40.35 -16.98
CA GLU A 330 -60.50 -41.72 -16.62
C GLU A 330 -60.07 -42.66 -17.77
N GLU A 331 -59.19 -43.59 -17.37
CA GLU A 331 -59.06 -45.02 -17.72
C GLU A 331 -58.89 -45.53 -19.18
N THR A 332 -57.81 -46.30 -19.40
CA THR A 332 -57.90 -47.75 -19.68
C THR A 332 -56.53 -48.44 -19.61
N SER A 333 -56.56 -49.67 -19.12
CA SER A 333 -55.43 -50.53 -18.77
C SER A 333 -54.76 -51.17 -19.99
N THR A 334 -53.43 -51.34 -19.97
CA THR A 334 -52.72 -52.62 -20.20
C THR A 334 -51.19 -52.43 -20.15
N SER A 335 -50.51 -53.48 -19.70
CA SER A 335 -49.05 -53.67 -19.62
C SER A 335 -48.34 -53.24 -18.33
N LEU A 336 -48.48 -54.13 -17.36
CA LEU A 336 -47.56 -54.32 -16.24
C LEU A 336 -46.23 -54.87 -16.76
N ARG A 337 -45.18 -54.03 -16.76
CA ARG A 337 -43.83 -54.32 -16.24
C ARG A 337 -42.88 -53.17 -16.60
N SER A 338 -42.23 -52.60 -15.58
CA SER A 338 -41.28 -51.47 -15.62
C SER A 338 -41.89 -50.06 -15.42
N ARG A 339 -42.32 -49.74 -14.18
CA ARG A 339 -42.92 -48.43 -13.84
C ARG A 339 -42.39 -47.77 -12.55
N LYS A 340 -41.23 -48.17 -12.01
CA LYS A 340 -40.67 -47.52 -10.81
C LYS A 340 -39.58 -46.46 -11.11
N SER A 341 -39.10 -46.37 -12.35
CA SER A 341 -38.01 -45.45 -12.75
C SER A 341 -38.49 -44.06 -13.20
N SER A 342 -39.73 -43.93 -13.67
CA SER A 342 -40.27 -42.69 -14.25
C SER A 342 -40.71 -41.67 -13.21
N SER A 343 -41.30 -42.12 -12.09
CA SER A 343 -41.73 -41.26 -10.97
C SER A 343 -40.53 -40.64 -10.23
N SER A 344 -39.46 -41.42 -10.03
CA SER A 344 -38.21 -40.91 -9.43
C SER A 344 -37.53 -39.88 -10.33
N SER A 345 -37.50 -40.13 -11.64
CA SER A 345 -36.92 -39.20 -12.63
C SER A 345 -37.70 -37.89 -12.75
N GLN A 346 -39.05 -37.94 -12.68
CA GLN A 346 -39.90 -36.74 -12.66
C GLN A 346 -39.81 -35.95 -11.35
N ARG A 347 -39.64 -36.62 -10.20
CA ARG A 347 -39.39 -35.94 -8.92
C ARG A 347 -38.00 -35.29 -8.89
N SER A 348 -36.99 -35.96 -9.46
CA SER A 348 -35.63 -35.42 -9.61
C SER A 348 -35.57 -34.20 -10.54
N SER A 349 -36.29 -34.22 -11.67
CA SER A 349 -36.32 -33.08 -12.61
C SER A 349 -37.09 -31.89 -12.03
N ARG A 350 -38.23 -32.12 -11.36
CA ARG A 350 -38.96 -31.05 -10.63
C ARG A 350 -38.14 -30.46 -9.49
N SER A 351 -37.41 -31.28 -8.73
CA SER A 351 -36.51 -30.81 -7.67
C SER A 351 -35.31 -30.01 -8.20
N ARG A 352 -34.74 -30.41 -9.35
CA ARG A 352 -33.69 -29.64 -10.04
C ARG A 352 -34.19 -28.30 -10.56
N LYS A 353 -35.38 -28.28 -11.17
CA LYS A 353 -36.03 -27.05 -11.63
C LYS A 353 -36.33 -26.09 -10.47
N ALA A 354 -36.89 -26.59 -9.37
CA ALA A 354 -37.17 -25.78 -8.18
C ALA A 354 -35.90 -25.19 -7.56
N ARG A 355 -34.80 -25.95 -7.49
CA ARG A 355 -33.49 -25.44 -7.02
C ARG A 355 -32.90 -24.37 -7.94
N LYS A 356 -33.04 -24.52 -9.27
CA LYS A 356 -32.60 -23.48 -10.22
C LYS A 356 -33.40 -22.19 -10.05
N GLU A 357 -34.73 -22.30 -9.94
CA GLU A 357 -35.61 -21.14 -9.70
C GLU A 357 -35.31 -20.45 -8.36
N GLU A 358 -34.92 -21.21 -7.33
CA GLU A 358 -34.47 -20.67 -6.05
C GLU A 358 -33.16 -19.90 -6.16
N LEU A 359 -32.15 -20.47 -6.83
CA LEU A 359 -30.89 -19.78 -7.11
C LEU A 359 -31.09 -18.52 -7.95
N ALA A 360 -31.98 -18.56 -8.95
CA ALA A 360 -32.30 -17.40 -9.79
C ALA A 360 -32.90 -16.26 -8.95
N ARG A 361 -33.89 -16.57 -8.11
CA ARG A 361 -34.52 -15.58 -7.22
C ARG A 361 -33.53 -14.99 -6.20
N GLU A 362 -32.66 -15.83 -5.67
CA GLU A 362 -31.61 -15.41 -4.73
C GLU A 362 -30.55 -14.52 -5.38
N PHE A 363 -30.21 -14.80 -6.65
CA PHE A 363 -29.35 -13.94 -7.46
C PHE A 363 -30.03 -12.61 -7.77
N GLU A 364 -31.27 -12.64 -8.26
CA GLU A 364 -32.06 -11.43 -8.61
C GLU A 364 -32.24 -10.51 -7.40
N ALA A 365 -32.59 -11.05 -6.23
CA ALA A 365 -32.76 -10.24 -5.02
C ALA A 365 -31.46 -9.56 -4.57
N CYS A 366 -30.32 -10.26 -4.66
CA CYS A 366 -29.02 -9.65 -4.35
C CYS A 366 -28.60 -8.63 -5.42
N LEU A 367 -28.85 -8.93 -6.70
CA LEU A 367 -28.55 -8.06 -7.82
C LEU A 367 -29.31 -6.74 -7.72
N GLU A 368 -30.61 -6.79 -7.45
CA GLU A 368 -31.46 -5.61 -7.27
C GLU A 368 -30.96 -4.73 -6.12
N HIS A 369 -30.61 -5.35 -4.99
CA HIS A 369 -30.07 -4.62 -3.84
C HIS A 369 -28.76 -3.89 -4.17
N VAL A 370 -27.82 -4.56 -4.85
CA VAL A 370 -26.56 -3.94 -5.26
C VAL A 370 -26.76 -2.85 -6.31
N LEU A 371 -27.64 -3.06 -7.30
CA LEU A 371 -27.89 -2.05 -8.34
C LEU A 371 -28.57 -0.80 -7.78
N ALA A 372 -29.46 -0.95 -6.79
CA ALA A 372 -30.08 0.17 -6.09
C ALA A 372 -29.03 0.98 -5.31
N TRP A 373 -28.19 0.28 -4.54
CA TRP A 373 -27.11 0.94 -3.80
C TRP A 373 -26.09 1.62 -4.73
N LEU A 374 -25.71 0.97 -5.85
CA LEU A 374 -24.82 1.57 -6.85
C LEU A 374 -25.40 2.85 -7.44
N LEU A 375 -26.72 2.89 -7.69
CA LEU A 375 -27.40 4.08 -8.16
C LEU A 375 -27.31 5.22 -7.13
N GLU A 376 -27.60 4.92 -5.86
CA GLU A 376 -27.52 5.90 -4.77
C GLU A 376 -26.10 6.46 -4.60
N ALA A 377 -25.09 5.59 -4.63
CA ALA A 377 -23.69 6.00 -4.51
C ALA A 377 -23.18 6.78 -5.72
N GLU A 378 -23.63 6.44 -6.94
CA GLU A 378 -23.33 7.23 -8.15
C GLU A 378 -23.98 8.63 -8.08
N GLU A 379 -25.21 8.74 -7.59
CA GLU A 379 -25.89 10.03 -7.37
C GLU A 379 -25.18 10.86 -6.29
N GLU A 380 -24.70 10.22 -5.22
CA GLU A 380 -23.89 10.86 -4.19
C GLU A 380 -22.61 11.45 -4.79
N VAL A 381 -21.88 10.69 -5.61
CA VAL A 381 -20.67 11.19 -6.30
C VAL A 381 -20.99 12.35 -7.24
N GLU A 382 -22.10 12.30 -7.99
CA GLU A 382 -22.51 13.39 -8.88
C GLU A 382 -22.88 14.66 -8.10
N SER A 383 -23.45 14.51 -6.90
CA SER A 383 -23.78 15.63 -6.01
C SER A 383 -22.53 16.31 -5.43
N LEU A 384 -21.45 15.55 -5.22
CA LEU A 384 -20.18 16.02 -4.71
C LEU A 384 -19.40 16.74 -5.82
N SER A 385 -19.77 18.02 -6.01
CA SER A 385 -19.17 19.01 -6.93
C SER A 385 -17.66 18.92 -7.16
N ASP A 386 -17.18 19.43 -8.31
CA ASP A 386 -15.77 19.37 -8.72
C ASP A 386 -14.76 19.91 -7.69
N VAL A 387 -13.54 19.34 -7.72
CA VAL A 387 -12.43 19.55 -6.77
C VAL A 387 -11.75 20.93 -6.93
N GLU A 388 -12.33 21.86 -7.69
CA GLU A 388 -11.70 23.13 -8.09
C GLU A 388 -11.76 24.26 -7.03
N SER A 389 -11.88 23.93 -5.74
CA SER A 389 -11.91 24.96 -4.70
C SER A 389 -10.51 25.44 -4.29
N ARG A 390 -10.35 26.77 -4.15
CA ARG A 390 -9.15 27.41 -3.55
C ARG A 390 -9.26 27.55 -2.04
N ASP A 391 -10.42 27.25 -1.49
CA ASP A 391 -10.71 27.34 -0.07
C ASP A 391 -10.43 26.01 0.63
N VAL A 392 -9.57 26.07 1.64
CA VAL A 392 -9.12 24.92 2.43
C VAL A 392 -10.28 24.28 3.19
N VAL A 393 -11.23 25.09 3.68
CA VAL A 393 -12.37 24.57 4.46
C VAL A 393 -13.27 23.72 3.57
N THR A 394 -13.56 24.21 2.37
CA THR A 394 -14.34 23.50 1.36
C THR A 394 -13.65 22.21 0.92
N VAL A 395 -12.35 22.25 0.59
CA VAL A 395 -11.59 21.06 0.18
C VAL A 395 -11.55 20.00 1.28
N LYS A 396 -11.38 20.41 2.55
CA LYS A 396 -11.42 19.47 3.70
C LYS A 396 -12.79 18.84 3.90
N ARG A 397 -13.87 19.60 3.70
CA ARG A 397 -15.24 19.07 3.77
C ARG A 397 -15.45 18.00 2.70
N GLN A 398 -15.11 18.32 1.44
CA GLN A 398 -15.16 17.37 0.33
C GLN A 398 -14.30 16.13 0.60
N PHE A 399 -13.09 16.30 1.13
CA PHE A 399 -12.22 15.18 1.49
C PHE A 399 -12.90 14.22 2.47
N LYS A 400 -13.54 14.74 3.53
CA LYS A 400 -14.27 13.91 4.51
C LYS A 400 -15.49 13.22 3.92
N GLU A 401 -16.18 13.86 2.99
CA GLU A 401 -17.33 13.26 2.29
C GLU A 401 -16.88 12.08 1.43
N TYR A 402 -15.78 12.24 0.68
CA TYR A 402 -15.18 11.13 -0.07
C TYR A 402 -14.58 10.05 0.83
N GLU A 403 -14.06 10.36 2.02
CA GLU A 403 -13.66 9.33 3.02
C GLU A 403 -14.86 8.47 3.47
N GLN A 404 -16.01 9.09 3.71
CA GLN A 404 -17.23 8.37 4.08
C GLN A 404 -17.72 7.49 2.94
N LEU A 405 -17.71 8.01 1.71
CA LEU A 405 -18.02 7.23 0.51
C LEU A 405 -17.08 6.03 0.38
N MET A 406 -15.77 6.21 0.53
CA MET A 406 -14.79 5.12 0.46
C MET A 406 -15.01 4.04 1.53
N ALA A 407 -15.41 4.43 2.74
CA ALA A 407 -15.81 3.49 3.78
C ALA A 407 -17.07 2.69 3.39
N SER A 408 -18.09 3.37 2.83
CA SER A 408 -19.32 2.75 2.31
C SER A 408 -19.03 1.77 1.16
N LEU A 409 -18.12 2.14 0.23
CA LEU A 409 -17.64 1.23 -0.81
C LEU A 409 -17.01 -0.01 -0.16
N THR A 410 -16.10 0.17 0.81
CA THR A 410 -15.41 -0.95 1.46
C THR A 410 -16.39 -1.92 2.15
N GLU A 411 -17.40 -1.40 2.86
CA GLU A 411 -18.44 -2.21 3.49
C GLU A 411 -19.28 -2.98 2.47
N SER A 412 -19.52 -2.38 1.30
CA SER A 412 -20.33 -2.97 0.24
C SER A 412 -19.60 -4.01 -0.62
N GLN A 413 -18.27 -4.13 -0.48
CA GLN A 413 -17.43 -5.05 -1.25
C GLN A 413 -17.90 -6.51 -1.16
N GLU A 414 -18.24 -6.98 0.05
CA GLU A 414 -18.75 -8.35 0.23
C GLU A 414 -20.09 -8.56 -0.46
N THR A 415 -20.96 -7.56 -0.44
CA THR A 415 -22.30 -7.63 -1.04
C THR A 415 -22.22 -7.72 -2.56
N VAL A 416 -21.32 -6.95 -3.18
CA VAL A 416 -21.03 -7.05 -4.62
C VAL A 416 -20.42 -8.43 -4.95
N GLY A 417 -19.46 -8.89 -4.14
CA GLY A 417 -18.88 -10.23 -4.29
C GLY A 417 -19.92 -11.35 -4.21
N ARG A 418 -20.92 -11.24 -3.32
CA ARG A 418 -22.04 -12.19 -3.24
C ARG A 418 -22.88 -12.26 -4.51
N VAL A 419 -23.13 -11.12 -5.18
CA VAL A 419 -23.85 -11.08 -6.46
C VAL A 419 -23.07 -11.82 -7.54
N LEU A 420 -21.75 -11.57 -7.62
CA LEU A 420 -20.87 -12.24 -8.58
C LEU A 420 -20.84 -13.76 -8.35
N HIS A 421 -20.67 -14.19 -7.10
CA HIS A 421 -20.66 -15.60 -6.74
C HIS A 421 -22.00 -16.29 -7.05
N ARG A 422 -23.13 -15.69 -6.64
CA ARG A 422 -24.48 -16.24 -6.90
C ARG A 422 -24.78 -16.35 -8.39
N GLY A 423 -24.39 -15.34 -9.18
CA GLY A 423 -24.54 -15.41 -10.63
C GLY A 423 -23.69 -16.51 -11.26
N GLN A 424 -22.45 -16.70 -10.78
CA GLN A 424 -21.59 -17.78 -11.24
C GLN A 424 -22.16 -19.17 -10.92
N VAL A 425 -22.70 -19.36 -9.70
CA VAL A 425 -23.40 -20.59 -9.30
C VAL A 425 -24.64 -20.84 -10.15
N LEU A 426 -25.40 -19.79 -10.49
CA LEU A 426 -26.57 -19.87 -11.37
C LEU A 426 -26.16 -20.31 -12.79
N LEU A 427 -25.07 -19.76 -13.34
CA LEU A 427 -24.56 -20.11 -14.67
C LEU A 427 -24.19 -21.59 -14.83
N GLN A 428 -23.76 -22.25 -13.75
CA GLN A 428 -23.49 -23.70 -13.74
C GLN A 428 -24.76 -24.56 -13.80
N ARG A 429 -25.93 -23.99 -13.47
CA ARG A 429 -27.21 -24.70 -13.35
C ARG A 429 -28.20 -24.34 -14.46
N VAL A 430 -27.95 -23.26 -15.18
CA VAL A 430 -28.70 -22.89 -16.39
C VAL A 430 -28.23 -23.77 -17.53
N ASP A 431 -29.14 -24.31 -18.33
CA ASP A 431 -28.83 -25.07 -19.54
C ASP A 431 -29.07 -24.24 -20.81
N GLU A 432 -29.98 -23.26 -20.74
CA GLU A 432 -30.40 -22.44 -21.87
C GLU A 432 -29.37 -21.33 -22.18
N PRO A 433 -28.86 -21.25 -23.42
CA PRO A 433 -27.80 -20.30 -23.75
C PRO A 433 -28.24 -18.83 -23.62
N ALA A 434 -29.49 -18.51 -23.94
CA ALA A 434 -30.02 -17.15 -23.83
C ALA A 434 -30.09 -16.68 -22.36
N GLU A 435 -30.52 -17.55 -21.45
CA GLU A 435 -30.55 -17.25 -20.01
C GLU A 435 -29.12 -17.11 -19.44
N LYS A 436 -28.16 -17.93 -19.90
CA LYS A 436 -26.75 -17.78 -19.52
C LYS A 436 -26.19 -16.44 -19.95
N GLU A 437 -26.43 -16.06 -21.19
CA GLU A 437 -25.99 -14.78 -21.73
C GLU A 437 -26.59 -13.62 -20.95
N GLN A 438 -27.88 -13.69 -20.59
CA GLN A 438 -28.53 -12.67 -19.77
C GLN A 438 -27.87 -12.53 -18.39
N VAL A 439 -27.64 -13.64 -17.68
CA VAL A 439 -26.97 -13.62 -16.35
C VAL A 439 -25.55 -13.09 -16.48
N GLN A 440 -24.80 -13.49 -17.51
CA GLN A 440 -23.45 -12.96 -17.79
C GLN A 440 -23.46 -11.45 -18.02
N GLN A 441 -24.41 -10.94 -18.81
CA GLN A 441 -24.55 -9.50 -19.05
C GLN A 441 -24.84 -8.72 -17.75
N GLN A 442 -25.68 -9.26 -16.86
CA GLN A 442 -25.94 -8.63 -15.55
C GLN A 442 -24.70 -8.61 -14.66
N LEU A 443 -23.92 -9.68 -14.65
CA LEU A 443 -22.65 -9.74 -13.89
C LEU A 443 -21.63 -8.72 -14.41
N VAL A 444 -21.47 -8.64 -15.74
CA VAL A 444 -20.59 -7.65 -16.37
C VAL A 444 -21.06 -6.23 -16.05
N LEU A 445 -22.36 -5.96 -16.09
CA LEU A 445 -22.93 -4.65 -15.76
C LEU A 445 -22.59 -4.23 -14.32
N VAL A 446 -22.85 -5.08 -13.34
CA VAL A 446 -22.56 -4.79 -11.92
C VAL A 446 -21.07 -4.55 -11.71
N ASN A 447 -20.23 -5.45 -12.23
CA ASN A 447 -18.79 -5.34 -12.07
C ASN A 447 -18.24 -4.05 -12.70
N THR A 448 -18.74 -3.69 -13.88
CA THR A 448 -18.32 -2.47 -14.59
C THR A 448 -18.71 -1.22 -13.81
N ARG A 449 -19.97 -1.11 -13.36
CA ARG A 449 -20.44 0.06 -12.59
C ARG A 449 -19.71 0.20 -11.26
N TRP A 450 -19.55 -0.91 -10.54
CA TRP A 450 -18.78 -0.95 -9.30
C TRP A 450 -17.35 -0.45 -9.49
N GLU A 451 -16.64 -0.98 -10.50
CA GLU A 451 -15.24 -0.64 -10.72
C GLU A 451 -15.09 0.83 -11.14
N GLN A 452 -15.98 1.33 -12.00
CA GLN A 452 -16.01 2.73 -12.41
C GLN A 452 -16.24 3.67 -11.22
N LEU A 453 -17.21 3.34 -10.35
CA LEU A 453 -17.50 4.13 -9.16
C LEU A 453 -16.31 4.14 -8.20
N ARG A 454 -15.70 2.97 -7.97
CA ARG A 454 -14.53 2.82 -7.10
C ARG A 454 -13.32 3.59 -7.61
N GLU A 455 -12.99 3.44 -8.89
CA GLU A 455 -11.87 4.15 -9.52
C GLU A 455 -12.08 5.67 -9.48
N LEU A 456 -13.30 6.14 -9.75
CA LEU A 456 -13.66 7.55 -9.69
C LEU A 456 -13.51 8.10 -8.26
N ALA A 457 -14.03 7.39 -7.25
CA ALA A 457 -13.94 7.80 -5.85
C ALA A 457 -12.48 7.88 -5.37
N MET A 458 -11.65 6.86 -5.68
CA MET A 458 -10.22 6.86 -5.37
C MET A 458 -9.48 8.01 -6.04
N THR A 459 -9.74 8.23 -7.34
CA THR A 459 -9.11 9.32 -8.11
C THR A 459 -9.47 10.69 -7.52
N ARG A 460 -10.74 10.89 -7.14
CA ARG A 460 -11.21 12.12 -6.50
C ARG A 460 -10.57 12.34 -5.13
N GLN A 461 -10.47 11.29 -4.30
CA GLN A 461 -9.83 11.37 -2.99
C GLN A 461 -8.34 11.74 -3.11
N ALA A 462 -7.60 11.10 -4.01
CA ALA A 462 -6.19 11.42 -4.27
C ALA A 462 -6.02 12.87 -4.79
N THR A 463 -6.93 13.33 -5.65
CA THR A 463 -6.93 14.72 -6.15
C THR A 463 -7.19 15.72 -5.02
N LEU A 464 -8.18 15.45 -4.15
CA LEU A 464 -8.51 16.29 -2.99
C LEU A 464 -7.33 16.37 -2.01
N GLN A 465 -6.65 15.25 -1.76
CA GLN A 465 -5.46 15.20 -0.91
C GLN A 465 -4.31 16.01 -1.50
N SER A 466 -4.00 15.83 -2.79
CA SER A 466 -2.99 16.60 -3.50
C SER A 466 -3.30 18.11 -3.45
N ARG A 467 -4.57 18.49 -3.64
CA ARG A 467 -5.00 19.89 -3.52
C ARG A 467 -4.88 20.43 -2.11
N LEU A 468 -5.29 19.67 -1.10
CA LEU A 468 -5.14 20.07 0.29
C LEU A 468 -3.68 20.34 0.65
N ASN A 469 -2.78 19.43 0.24
CA ASN A 469 -1.34 19.57 0.46
C ASN A 469 -0.75 20.77 -0.30
N SER A 470 -1.16 20.98 -1.56
CA SER A 470 -0.72 22.14 -2.35
C SER A 470 -1.15 23.48 -1.71
N LEU A 471 -2.41 23.58 -1.25
CA LEU A 471 -2.92 24.76 -0.56
C LEU A 471 -2.19 24.98 0.77
N GLN A 472 -1.96 23.92 1.55
CA GLN A 472 -1.15 23.94 2.77
C GLN A 472 0.24 24.53 2.52
N THR A 473 0.96 23.94 1.57
CA THR A 473 2.33 24.32 1.24
C THR A 473 2.40 25.76 0.73
N SER A 474 1.44 26.19 -0.08
CA SER A 474 1.35 27.57 -0.57
C SER A 474 1.16 28.56 0.57
N ARG A 475 0.25 28.27 1.52
CA ARG A 475 -0.01 29.15 2.67
C ARG A 475 1.17 29.24 3.63
N ILE A 476 1.82 28.12 3.93
CA ILE A 476 3.06 28.08 4.70
C ILE A 476 4.14 28.95 4.04
N SER A 477 4.27 28.87 2.72
CA SER A 477 5.25 29.67 1.98
C SER A 477 4.94 31.18 2.01
N GLU A 478 3.67 31.55 1.90
CA GLU A 478 3.21 32.94 1.98
C GLU A 478 3.53 33.55 3.36
N ILE A 479 3.20 32.84 4.44
CA ILE A 479 3.49 33.27 5.81
C ILE A 479 5.00 33.38 6.03
N ALA A 480 5.78 32.40 5.57
CA ALA A 480 7.23 32.42 5.71
C ALA A 480 7.87 33.60 4.96
N ALA A 481 7.35 33.97 3.78
CA ALA A 481 7.80 35.12 3.02
C ALA A 481 7.48 36.44 3.74
N TRP A 482 6.25 36.59 4.24
CA TRP A 482 5.85 37.76 5.01
C TRP A 482 6.67 37.94 6.29
N LEU A 483 6.89 36.86 7.06
CA LEU A 483 7.74 36.88 8.25
C LEU A 483 9.15 37.38 7.91
N THR A 484 9.71 36.95 6.78
CA THR A 484 11.04 37.37 6.33
C THR A 484 11.08 38.86 6.01
N GLU A 485 10.02 39.42 5.43
CA GLU A 485 9.90 40.85 5.14
C GLU A 485 9.84 41.69 6.43
N ILE A 486 9.05 41.22 7.41
CA ILE A 486 8.90 41.89 8.69
C ILE A 486 10.19 41.81 9.52
N GLU A 487 10.82 40.64 9.59
CA GLU A 487 12.11 40.46 10.26
C GLU A 487 13.17 41.42 9.69
N LYS A 488 13.21 41.59 8.36
CA LYS A 488 14.09 42.57 7.71
C LYS A 488 13.74 44.03 8.03
N THR A 489 12.47 44.31 8.30
CA THR A 489 12.02 45.64 8.74
C THR A 489 12.47 45.91 10.17
N ILE A 490 12.39 44.90 11.03
CA ILE A 490 12.85 44.94 12.43
C ILE A 490 14.37 45.09 12.52
N GLU A 491 15.12 44.36 11.69
CA GLU A 491 16.59 44.46 11.66
C GLU A 491 17.08 45.87 11.30
N LYS A 492 16.31 46.60 10.50
CA LYS A 492 16.60 48.00 10.13
C LYS A 492 16.13 49.03 11.15
N ALA A 493 15.41 48.62 12.19
CA ALA A 493 14.91 49.54 13.20
C ALA A 493 16.09 50.18 13.95
N THR A 494 16.08 51.50 14.03
CA THR A 494 17.11 52.27 14.75
C THR A 494 17.02 52.04 16.27
N PRO A 495 18.07 52.34 17.04
CA PRO A 495 18.00 52.35 18.51
C PRO A 495 16.89 53.29 19.01
N LEU A 496 16.49 53.12 20.27
CA LEU A 496 15.51 54.00 20.91
C LEU A 496 15.94 55.47 20.81
N ALA A 497 14.98 56.35 20.55
CA ALA A 497 15.23 57.75 20.29
C ALA A 497 15.71 58.51 21.53
N ASP A 498 16.72 59.37 21.34
CA ASP A 498 17.23 60.27 22.40
C ASP A 498 16.53 61.64 22.41
N THR A 499 15.63 61.89 21.44
CA THR A 499 14.91 63.15 21.27
C THR A 499 13.42 62.91 21.09
N ALA A 500 12.60 63.84 21.58
CA ALA A 500 11.14 63.71 21.52
C ALA A 500 10.60 63.62 20.08
N GLU A 501 11.18 64.36 19.12
CA GLU A 501 10.75 64.32 17.72
C GLU A 501 11.01 62.95 17.08
N GLU A 502 12.16 62.34 17.39
CA GLU A 502 12.50 61.01 16.88
C GLU A 502 11.71 59.90 17.59
N ALA A 503 11.39 60.07 18.88
CA ALA A 503 10.54 59.16 19.63
C ALA A 503 9.14 59.08 19.02
N VAL A 504 8.53 60.22 18.69
CA VAL A 504 7.21 60.27 18.02
C VAL A 504 7.25 59.56 16.66
N ARG A 505 8.30 59.77 15.85
CA ARG A 505 8.44 59.03 14.57
C ARG A 505 8.55 57.51 14.77
N GLN A 506 9.27 57.08 15.80
CA GLN A 506 9.43 55.65 16.10
C GLN A 506 8.12 55.03 16.62
N ILE A 507 7.33 55.78 17.40
CA ILE A 507 5.98 55.37 17.83
C ILE A 507 5.06 55.18 16.63
N ASP A 508 5.01 56.14 15.71
CA ASP A 508 4.18 56.04 14.50
C ASP A 508 4.60 54.84 13.61
N ALA A 509 5.91 54.64 13.44
CA ALA A 509 6.45 53.52 12.69
C ALA A 509 6.12 52.17 13.36
N HIS A 510 6.21 52.10 14.69
CA HIS A 510 5.86 50.90 15.45
C HIS A 510 4.35 50.62 15.41
N ALA A 511 3.50 51.63 15.52
CA ALA A 511 2.05 51.48 15.38
C ALA A 511 1.66 50.94 14.00
N SER A 512 2.32 51.41 12.93
CA SER A 512 2.12 50.86 11.59
C SER A 512 2.55 49.39 11.47
N LEU A 513 3.62 48.99 12.17
CA LEU A 513 4.05 47.59 12.21
C LEU A 513 3.04 46.72 12.97
N GLN A 514 2.53 47.20 14.10
CA GLN A 514 1.55 46.48 14.91
C GLN A 514 0.26 46.20 14.13
N LEU A 515 -0.24 47.17 13.37
CA LEU A 515 -1.39 46.97 12.48
C LEU A 515 -1.16 45.83 11.46
N ARG A 516 0.04 45.74 10.88
CA ARG A 516 0.39 44.66 9.94
C ARG A 516 0.43 43.30 10.62
N ILE A 517 0.90 43.24 11.87
CA ILE A 517 0.92 42.00 12.67
C ILE A 517 -0.52 41.56 12.96
N ASP A 518 -1.37 42.49 13.40
CA ASP A 518 -2.78 42.20 13.71
C ASP A 518 -3.56 41.70 12.48
N GLU A 519 -3.32 42.29 11.30
CA GLU A 519 -3.92 41.83 10.04
C GLU A 519 -3.53 40.39 9.68
N TYR A 520 -2.29 39.98 9.97
CA TYR A 520 -1.79 38.64 9.67
C TYR A 520 -2.14 37.58 10.71
N GLN A 521 -2.58 37.97 11.91
CA GLN A 521 -2.97 37.04 12.98
C GLN A 521 -4.02 36.03 12.50
N SER A 522 -5.05 36.48 11.77
CA SER A 522 -6.10 35.60 11.24
C SER A 522 -5.56 34.53 10.28
N THR A 523 -4.54 34.87 9.47
CA THR A 523 -3.88 33.94 8.54
C THR A 523 -3.05 32.90 9.29
N ILE A 524 -2.41 33.30 10.40
CA ILE A 524 -1.69 32.39 11.31
C ILE A 524 -2.66 31.46 12.05
N ASP A 525 -3.80 31.97 12.53
CA ASP A 525 -4.80 31.16 13.21
C ASP A 525 -5.40 30.09 12.28
N GLN A 526 -5.62 30.44 11.01
CA GLN A 526 -6.02 29.48 9.98
C GLN A 526 -4.98 28.38 9.76
N LEU A 527 -3.70 28.66 9.99
CA LEU A 527 -2.62 27.68 9.90
C LEU A 527 -2.78 26.55 10.93
N GLY A 528 -3.28 26.87 12.13
CA GLY A 528 -3.57 25.89 13.18
C GLY A 528 -4.69 24.91 12.83
N SER A 529 -5.53 25.24 11.84
CA SER A 529 -6.60 24.36 11.38
C SER A 529 -6.12 23.27 10.41
N PHE A 530 -4.91 23.38 9.86
CA PHE A 530 -4.41 22.44 8.86
C PHE A 530 -4.02 21.11 9.49
N VAL A 531 -4.81 20.08 9.19
CA VAL A 531 -4.51 18.68 9.49
C VAL A 531 -3.58 18.18 8.39
N ALA A 532 -2.38 17.71 8.76
CA ALA A 532 -1.54 16.95 7.85
C ALA A 532 -2.27 15.64 7.53
N VAL A 533 -2.88 15.58 6.34
CA VAL A 533 -3.39 14.33 5.78
C VAL A 533 -2.34 13.90 4.79
N ILE A 534 -1.51 12.96 5.21
CA ILE A 534 -0.43 12.40 4.40
C ILE A 534 -0.66 10.90 4.36
N ASP A 535 -0.42 10.31 3.19
CA ASP A 535 -0.55 8.88 2.95
C ASP A 535 0.17 8.06 4.02
N GLU A 536 -0.41 6.92 4.41
CA GLU A 536 0.16 5.99 5.40
C GLU A 536 1.47 5.32 4.93
N ASP A 537 1.99 5.71 3.77
CA ASP A 537 3.22 5.19 3.17
C ASP A 537 4.49 5.88 3.72
N GLU A 538 5.64 5.20 3.64
CA GLU A 538 6.90 5.64 4.26
C GLU A 538 7.49 6.96 3.71
N GLU A 539 7.08 7.40 2.52
CA GLU A 539 7.39 8.73 1.96
C GLU A 539 6.56 9.84 2.64
N GLY A 540 5.42 9.46 3.23
CA GLY A 540 4.56 10.32 4.02
C GLY A 540 5.17 10.74 5.36
N ASP A 541 5.95 9.89 6.02
CA ASP A 541 6.58 10.17 7.33
C ASP A 541 7.69 11.25 7.21
N ALA A 542 8.49 11.21 6.13
CA ALA A 542 9.50 12.23 5.84
C ALA A 542 8.86 13.57 5.42
N SER A 543 7.80 13.52 4.62
CA SER A 543 7.01 14.69 4.22
C SER A 543 6.32 15.35 5.42
N LEU A 544 5.79 14.54 6.35
CA LEU A 544 5.21 15.00 7.60
C LEU A 544 6.24 15.72 8.46
N ALA A 545 7.41 15.11 8.67
CA ALA A 545 8.48 15.71 9.47
C ALA A 545 8.95 17.05 8.88
N ALA A 546 9.08 17.15 7.56
CA ALA A 546 9.45 18.40 6.89
C ALA A 546 8.37 19.48 7.05
N LEU A 547 7.10 19.11 6.97
CA LEU A 547 5.98 20.04 7.18
C LEU A 547 5.88 20.51 8.63
N GLU A 548 6.03 19.59 9.60
CA GLU A 548 6.09 19.89 11.04
C GLU A 548 7.26 20.83 11.35
N GLN A 549 8.43 20.59 10.79
CA GLN A 549 9.60 21.47 10.96
C GLN A 549 9.33 22.88 10.43
N ARG A 550 8.68 23.02 9.27
CA ARG A 550 8.30 24.34 8.72
C ARG A 550 7.26 25.03 9.59
N LEU A 551 6.26 24.31 10.09
CA LEU A 551 5.26 24.86 11.02
C LEU A 551 5.91 25.31 12.34
N ALA A 552 6.80 24.50 12.92
CA ALA A 552 7.53 24.84 14.13
C ALA A 552 8.43 26.07 13.93
N SER A 553 9.09 26.16 12.78
CA SER A 553 9.89 27.34 12.40
C SER A 553 9.04 28.60 12.30
N ILE A 554 7.89 28.55 11.61
CA ILE A 554 6.94 29.66 11.53
C ILE A 554 6.45 30.07 12.93
N GLY A 555 6.08 29.09 13.77
CA GLY A 555 5.64 29.35 15.14
C GLY A 555 6.70 30.07 15.97
N SER A 556 7.95 29.60 15.94
CA SER A 556 9.06 30.23 16.66
C SER A 556 9.35 31.65 16.18
N ARG A 557 9.31 31.88 14.86
CA ARG A 557 9.53 33.20 14.26
C ARG A 557 8.41 34.17 14.60
N TRP A 558 7.16 33.70 14.54
CA TRP A 558 5.98 34.47 14.94
C TRP A 558 6.04 34.88 16.41
N SER A 559 6.35 33.96 17.33
CA SER A 559 6.50 34.29 18.75
C SER A 559 7.62 35.31 18.98
N SER A 560 8.76 35.15 18.32
CA SER A 560 9.89 36.09 18.44
C SER A 560 9.52 37.50 17.93
N LEU A 561 8.75 37.57 16.84
CA LEU A 561 8.20 38.80 16.30
C LEU A 561 7.26 39.51 17.30
N CYS A 562 6.29 38.78 17.86
CA CYS A 562 5.37 39.33 18.85
C CYS A 562 6.11 39.85 20.08
N GLU A 563 7.05 39.05 20.64
CA GLU A 563 7.83 39.49 21.79
C GLU A 563 8.71 40.71 21.50
N TRP A 564 9.29 40.80 20.30
CA TRP A 564 10.05 41.98 19.91
C TRP A 564 9.14 43.21 19.83
N SER A 565 7.95 43.05 19.24
CA SER A 565 6.97 44.14 19.11
C SER A 565 6.57 44.68 20.49
N GLU A 566 6.23 43.80 21.44
CA GLU A 566 5.90 44.19 22.82
C GLU A 566 7.06 44.89 23.55
N ARG A 567 8.28 44.37 23.41
CA ARG A 567 9.49 45.01 23.98
C ARG A 567 9.74 46.39 23.37
N ARG A 568 9.45 46.56 22.07
CA ARG A 568 9.63 47.84 21.39
C ARG A 568 8.57 48.85 21.82
N ALA A 569 7.31 48.43 21.97
CA ALA A 569 6.24 49.26 22.52
C ALA A 569 6.61 49.80 23.90
N THR A 570 6.96 48.90 24.83
CA THR A 570 7.31 49.26 26.22
C THR A 570 8.56 50.12 26.36
N GLY A 571 9.47 50.11 25.38
CA GLY A 571 10.63 50.99 25.36
C GLY A 571 10.38 52.37 24.74
N LEU A 572 9.29 52.52 23.98
CA LEU A 572 8.88 53.78 23.35
C LEU A 572 7.86 54.57 24.19
N ASP A 573 7.09 53.86 25.04
CA ASP A 573 6.25 54.43 26.12
C ASP A 573 7.11 55.07 27.23
#